data_AF-A0A4Q2SJ57-F1
#
_entry.id   AF-A0A4Q2SJ57-F1
#
_cell.length_a   1.000
_cell.length_b   1.000
_cell.length_c   1.000
_cell.angle_alpha   90.00
_cell.angle_beta   90.00
_cell.angle_gamma   90.00
#
_symmetry.space_group_name_H-M   'P 1'
#
loop_
_entity.id
_entity.type
_entity.pdbx_description
1 polymer ?
#
loop_
_entity_poly.entity_id
_entity_poly.type
_entity_poly.pdbx_seq_one_letter_code
_entity_poly.pdbx_strand_id
1 'polypeptide(L)'
;MTDRLACAATVLVVGSLLVGCAGDPQCEAGPHVVREVGPSIVLDSATGADGEPVRVVELSRVRFDGRPVDRRLLASSPRSDGLSLDGGRLVCDLPCGLAGTGGRWQIRVTGPAASTALVDAHGEPRLDPGGCSPAVGRAPEVVLRLAPADGAP
;
A
#
# COMPACT_ATOMS: atom_id res chain seq x y z
N MET A 1 -6.10 55.80 40.94
CA MET A 1 -5.18 55.91 42.08
C MET A 1 -4.77 54.48 42.42
N THR A 2 -3.70 54.00 41.79
CA THR A 2 -2.33 53.92 42.35
C THR A 2 -2.26 52.99 43.55
N ASP A 3 -1.80 51.75 43.30
CA ASP A 3 -0.69 51.24 44.10
C ASP A 3 0.25 50.42 43.22
N ARG A 4 1.52 50.79 43.31
CA ARG A 4 2.67 50.24 42.60
C ARG A 4 3.60 49.62 43.64
N LEU A 5 4.39 48.64 43.18
CA LEU A 5 5.70 48.23 43.74
C LEU A 5 5.61 47.46 45.08
N ALA A 6 6.39 46.42 45.35
CA ALA A 6 7.66 45.98 44.79
C ALA A 6 7.80 44.46 44.96
N CYS A 7 8.27 43.74 43.95
CA CYS A 7 8.98 42.50 44.18
C CYS A 7 10.42 42.71 43.70
N ALA A 8 11.32 42.65 44.66
CA ALA A 8 12.72 42.94 44.55
C ALA A 8 13.38 42.08 43.46
N ALA A 9 14.12 42.76 42.59
CA ALA A 9 15.08 42.15 41.72
C ALA A 9 16.23 41.62 42.57
N THR A 10 16.44 40.30 42.56
CA THR A 10 17.75 39.71 42.85
C THR A 10 18.13 38.90 41.63
N VAL A 11 18.97 39.53 40.82
CA VAL A 11 19.58 38.98 39.62
C VAL A 11 20.65 37.98 40.07
N LEU A 12 20.38 36.69 39.90
CA LEU A 12 21.38 35.63 39.99
C LEU A 12 21.72 35.24 38.54
N VAL A 13 22.72 35.90 37.96
CA VAL A 13 23.35 35.46 36.71
C VAL A 13 24.21 34.25 37.06
N VAL A 14 23.61 33.06 36.94
CA VAL A 14 24.38 31.83 36.78
C VAL A 14 24.44 31.56 35.29
N GLY A 15 25.60 31.88 34.72
CA GLY A 15 25.95 31.57 33.34
C GLY A 15 25.72 30.09 33.07
N SER A 16 24.67 29.81 32.29
CA SER A 16 24.39 28.51 31.72
C SER A 16 24.64 28.63 30.22
N LEU A 17 25.90 28.42 29.83
CA LEU A 17 26.28 28.03 28.48
C LEU A 17 25.79 26.60 28.25
N LEU A 18 24.50 26.43 27.95
CA LEU A 18 23.95 25.16 27.50
C LEU A 18 22.98 25.41 26.35
N VAL A 19 23.48 25.08 25.16
CA VAL A 19 22.76 24.44 24.06
C VAL A 19 21.38 25.03 23.75
N GLY A 20 21.37 25.99 22.84
CA GLY A 20 20.17 26.30 22.07
C GLY A 20 19.85 25.12 21.15
N CYS A 21 19.05 24.16 21.63
CA CYS A 21 18.21 23.37 20.74
C CYS A 21 17.13 24.32 20.23
N ALA A 22 17.33 24.81 19.00
CA ALA A 22 16.30 25.48 18.22
C ALA A 22 15.03 24.62 18.28
N GLY A 23 13.92 25.24 18.64
CA GLY A 23 12.64 24.58 18.81
C GLY A 23 12.22 23.84 17.55
N ASP A 24 12.30 22.51 17.59
CA ASP A 24 11.38 21.70 16.82
C ASP A 24 10.00 21.89 17.44
N PRO A 25 8.97 22.25 16.66
CA PRO A 25 7.61 22.24 17.18
C PRO A 25 7.37 20.83 17.71
N GLN A 26 7.11 20.73 19.00
CA GLN A 26 6.67 19.51 19.64
C GLN A 26 5.55 18.95 18.75
N CYS A 27 5.82 17.85 18.04
CA CYS A 27 4.76 17.00 17.50
C CYS A 27 3.94 16.65 18.75
N GLU A 28 2.84 17.36 19.00
CA GLU A 28 1.88 16.94 20.00
C GLU A 28 1.53 15.51 19.64
N ALA A 29 1.91 14.58 20.51
CA ALA A 29 1.63 13.16 20.36
C ALA A 29 0.12 12.96 20.52
N GLY A 30 -0.63 13.32 19.48
CA GLY A 30 -2.00 12.86 19.26
C GLY A 30 -1.98 11.34 19.03
N PRO A 31 -3.13 10.66 19.14
CA PRO A 31 -3.19 9.23 18.88
C PRO A 31 -2.61 8.95 17.49
N HIS A 32 -1.57 8.10 17.41
CA HIS A 32 -1.01 7.64 16.15
C HIS A 32 -2.07 6.81 15.42
N VAL A 33 -2.87 7.46 14.58
CA VAL A 33 -3.83 6.76 13.73
C VAL A 33 -3.10 6.31 12.48
N VAL A 34 -2.84 5.01 12.40
CA VAL A 34 -2.27 4.37 11.22
C VAL A 34 -3.41 4.11 10.23
N ARG A 35 -3.33 4.68 9.03
CA ARG A 35 -4.30 4.45 7.95
C ARG A 35 -3.63 3.64 6.84
N GLU A 36 -4.33 2.66 6.29
CA GLU A 36 -3.89 1.93 5.11
C GLU A 36 -4.21 2.76 3.86
N VAL A 37 -3.22 3.05 3.03
CA VAL A 37 -3.32 4.06 1.95
C VAL A 37 -3.09 3.51 0.53
N GLY A 38 -2.93 2.19 0.34
CA GLY A 38 -2.74 1.65 -1.00
C GLY A 38 -2.79 0.13 -1.07
N PRO A 39 -2.56 -0.43 -2.27
CA PRO A 39 -2.58 -1.87 -2.48
C PRO A 39 -1.43 -2.55 -1.74
N SER A 40 -1.66 -3.80 -1.34
CA SER A 40 -0.66 -4.64 -0.66
C SER A 40 0.23 -5.41 -1.63
N ILE A 41 -0.16 -5.49 -2.89
CA ILE A 41 0.58 -6.10 -3.99
C ILE A 41 0.19 -5.40 -5.29
N VAL A 42 1.16 -5.18 -6.17
CA VAL A 42 0.96 -4.58 -7.50
C VAL A 42 1.34 -5.61 -8.56
N LEU A 43 0.42 -5.87 -9.49
CA LEU A 43 0.74 -6.54 -10.74
C LEU A 43 1.15 -5.44 -11.71
N ASP A 44 2.45 -5.36 -12.01
CA ASP A 44 3.01 -4.23 -12.74
C ASP A 44 2.83 -4.39 -14.25
N SER A 45 3.34 -5.49 -14.77
CA SER A 45 3.36 -5.78 -16.20
C SER A 45 3.24 -7.26 -16.47
N ALA A 46 2.75 -7.60 -17.66
CA ALA A 46 2.64 -8.97 -18.12
C ALA A 46 3.14 -9.10 -19.56
N THR A 47 3.75 -10.24 -19.85
CA THR A 47 4.15 -10.62 -21.21
C THR A 47 3.48 -11.94 -21.57
N GLY A 48 2.88 -11.99 -22.76
CA GLY A 48 2.26 -13.17 -23.35
C GLY A 48 3.27 -14.25 -23.71
N ALA A 49 2.77 -15.42 -24.10
CA ALA A 49 3.60 -16.56 -24.49
C ALA A 49 4.43 -16.29 -25.76
N ASP A 50 3.94 -15.41 -26.63
CA ASP A 50 4.56 -14.90 -27.85
C ASP A 50 5.59 -13.78 -27.60
N GLY A 51 5.73 -13.32 -26.35
CA GLY A 51 6.60 -12.20 -26.00
C GLY A 51 5.92 -10.83 -26.10
N GLU A 52 4.65 -10.76 -26.51
CA GLU A 52 3.94 -9.49 -26.63
C GLU A 52 3.49 -8.96 -25.26
N PRO A 53 3.52 -7.63 -25.05
CA PRO A 53 3.06 -7.03 -23.81
C PRO A 53 1.54 -7.18 -23.66
N VAL A 54 1.11 -7.64 -22.49
CA VAL A 54 -0.31 -7.80 -22.15
C VAL A 54 -0.72 -6.67 -21.21
N ARG A 55 -1.75 -5.92 -21.60
CA ARG A 55 -2.27 -4.77 -20.83
C ARG A 55 -3.45 -5.11 -19.94
N VAL A 56 -4.21 -6.16 -20.27
CA VAL A 56 -5.42 -6.55 -19.55
C VAL A 56 -5.35 -8.03 -19.25
N VAL A 57 -5.59 -8.40 -17.99
CA VAL A 57 -5.58 -9.79 -17.53
C VAL A 57 -6.82 -10.10 -16.69
N GLU A 58 -7.27 -11.34 -16.72
CA GLU A 58 -8.28 -11.85 -15.79
C GLU A 58 -7.61 -12.42 -14.54
N LEU A 59 -8.08 -11.99 -13.37
CA LEU A 59 -7.69 -12.52 -12.08
C LEU A 59 -8.71 -13.55 -11.60
N SER A 60 -8.27 -14.79 -11.40
CA SER A 60 -9.11 -15.90 -10.94
C SER A 60 -8.47 -16.62 -9.75
N ARG A 61 -9.27 -17.41 -9.02
CA ARG A 61 -8.83 -18.19 -7.86
C ARG A 61 -8.06 -17.34 -6.81
N VAL A 62 -8.47 -16.10 -6.62
CA VAL A 62 -7.83 -15.16 -5.69
C VAL A 62 -8.00 -15.65 -4.25
N ARG A 63 -6.88 -15.84 -3.56
CA ARG A 63 -6.84 -16.20 -2.14
C ARG A 63 -5.90 -15.28 -1.36
N PHE A 64 -6.29 -15.00 -0.12
CA PHE A 64 -5.50 -14.26 0.87
C PHE A 64 -5.37 -15.13 2.12
N ASP A 65 -4.12 -15.42 2.53
CA ASP A 65 -3.79 -16.34 3.63
C ASP A 65 -4.55 -17.68 3.54
N GLY A 66 -4.61 -18.22 2.32
CA GLY A 66 -5.26 -19.49 2.00
C GLY A 66 -6.79 -19.44 1.89
N ARG A 67 -7.42 -18.29 2.16
CA ARG A 67 -8.89 -18.14 2.09
C ARG A 67 -9.31 -17.51 0.77
N PRO A 68 -10.38 -17.99 0.12
CA PRO A 68 -10.90 -17.35 -1.09
C PRO A 68 -11.41 -15.94 -0.77
N VAL A 69 -11.11 -15.00 -1.67
CA VAL A 69 -11.56 -13.60 -1.55
C VAL A 69 -12.70 -13.34 -2.54
N ASP A 70 -13.73 -12.62 -2.10
CA ASP A 70 -14.83 -12.22 -2.96
C ASP A 70 -14.34 -11.20 -4.01
N ARG A 71 -14.53 -11.52 -5.29
CA ARG A 71 -14.15 -10.67 -6.43
C ARG A 71 -14.87 -9.32 -6.41
N ARG A 72 -16.12 -9.27 -5.93
CA ARG A 72 -16.89 -8.02 -5.82
C ARG A 72 -16.26 -7.09 -4.79
N LEU A 73 -15.85 -7.63 -3.65
CA LEU A 73 -15.16 -6.85 -2.61
C LEU A 73 -13.83 -6.28 -3.13
N LEU A 74 -13.08 -7.06 -3.90
CA LEU A 74 -11.82 -6.59 -4.49
C LEU A 74 -12.03 -5.45 -5.49
N ALA A 75 -13.01 -5.59 -6.40
CA ALA A 75 -13.30 -4.59 -7.41
C ALA A 75 -13.95 -3.31 -6.85
N SER A 76 -14.71 -3.41 -5.75
CA SER A 76 -15.32 -2.24 -5.09
C SER A 76 -14.43 -1.62 -4.01
N SER A 77 -13.26 -2.20 -3.72
CA SER A 77 -12.39 -1.72 -2.66
C SER A 77 -11.70 -0.42 -3.10
N PRO A 78 -11.78 0.66 -2.32
CA PRO A 78 -11.05 1.90 -2.61
C PRO A 78 -9.53 1.76 -2.43
N ARG A 79 -9.06 0.62 -1.93
CA ARG A 79 -7.63 0.30 -1.77
C ARG A 79 -7.08 -0.59 -2.87
N SER A 80 -7.95 -1.05 -3.76
CA SER A 80 -7.56 -1.71 -5.01
C SER A 80 -7.48 -0.66 -6.10
N ASP A 81 -6.64 -0.89 -7.10
CA ASP A 81 -6.48 0.01 -8.23
C ASP A 81 -6.44 -0.78 -9.54
N GLY A 82 -6.97 -0.23 -10.62
CA GLY A 82 -7.03 -0.90 -11.93
C GLY A 82 -7.85 -2.20 -11.96
N LEU A 83 -8.73 -2.44 -10.99
CA LEU A 83 -9.59 -3.63 -10.93
C LEU A 83 -11.04 -3.29 -11.31
N SER A 84 -11.64 -4.14 -12.14
CA SER A 84 -13.05 -4.01 -12.54
C SER A 84 -13.74 -5.38 -12.65
N LEU A 85 -15.08 -5.36 -12.71
CA LEU A 85 -15.87 -6.56 -13.00
C LEU A 85 -16.46 -6.47 -14.41
N ASP A 86 -16.08 -7.41 -15.27
CA ASP A 86 -16.68 -7.60 -16.59
C ASP A 86 -17.35 -8.98 -16.67
N GLY A 87 -18.68 -9.00 -16.79
CA GLY A 87 -19.45 -10.25 -16.88
C GLY A 87 -19.25 -11.20 -15.69
N GLY A 88 -18.90 -10.68 -14.50
CA GLY A 88 -18.57 -11.48 -13.32
C GLY A 88 -17.12 -11.98 -13.23
N ARG A 89 -16.29 -11.64 -14.22
CA ARG A 89 -14.84 -11.85 -14.20
C ARG A 89 -14.16 -10.66 -13.57
N LEU A 90 -13.16 -10.91 -12.72
CA LEU A 90 -12.34 -9.86 -12.14
C LEU A 90 -11.24 -9.54 -13.15
N VAL A 91 -11.31 -8.35 -13.75
CA VAL A 91 -10.37 -7.87 -14.75
C VAL A 91 -9.41 -6.88 -14.10
N CYS A 92 -8.16 -6.94 -14.52
CA CYS A 92 -7.07 -6.07 -14.09
C CYS A 92 -6.46 -5.40 -15.32
N ASP A 93 -6.58 -4.08 -15.38
CA ASP A 93 -5.89 -3.22 -16.34
C ASP A 93 -4.50 -2.89 -15.76
N LEU A 94 -3.45 -3.45 -16.34
CA LEU A 94 -2.08 -3.35 -15.82
C LEU A 94 -1.48 -1.95 -16.05
N PRO A 95 -0.75 -1.39 -15.07
CA PRO A 95 -0.52 -1.93 -13.73
C PRO A 95 -1.77 -1.85 -12.85
N CYS A 96 -2.03 -2.89 -12.04
CA CYS A 96 -3.17 -2.93 -11.11
C CYS A 96 -2.73 -3.36 -9.70
N GLY A 97 -3.49 -2.97 -8.69
CA GLY A 97 -3.19 -3.23 -7.29
C GLY A 97 -4.32 -3.95 -6.56
N LEU A 98 -3.98 -4.93 -5.71
CA LEU A 98 -4.95 -5.62 -4.87
C LEU A 98 -4.91 -5.06 -3.44
N ALA A 99 -6.08 -4.62 -2.97
CA ALA A 99 -6.28 -4.18 -1.60
C ALA A 99 -5.95 -5.27 -0.58
N GLY A 100 -5.27 -4.93 0.51
CA GLY A 100 -5.18 -5.83 1.65
C GLY A 100 -4.34 -5.33 2.83
N THR A 101 -4.63 -5.91 3.98
CA THR A 101 -3.64 -6.07 5.05
C THR A 101 -2.50 -6.95 4.54
N GLY A 102 -1.29 -6.79 5.07
CA GLY A 102 -0.16 -7.66 4.69
C GLY A 102 -0.48 -9.14 4.90
N GLY A 103 0.06 -10.00 4.06
CA GLY A 103 -0.20 -11.44 4.07
C GLY A 103 0.06 -12.10 2.72
N ARG A 104 -0.19 -13.40 2.62
CA ARG A 104 0.13 -14.19 1.42
C ARG A 104 -1.02 -14.16 0.41
N TRP A 105 -0.72 -13.70 -0.80
CA TRP A 105 -1.61 -13.68 -1.94
C TRP A 105 -1.33 -14.85 -2.87
N GLN A 106 -2.39 -15.52 -3.31
CA GLN A 106 -2.33 -16.55 -4.35
C GLN A 106 -3.36 -16.26 -5.42
N ILE A 107 -2.91 -15.99 -6.65
CA ILE A 107 -3.76 -15.53 -7.75
C ILE A 107 -3.40 -16.31 -9.01
N ARG A 108 -4.41 -16.77 -9.74
CA ARG A 108 -4.22 -17.24 -11.12
C ARG A 108 -4.52 -16.08 -12.06
N VAL A 109 -3.54 -15.70 -12.85
CA VAL A 109 -3.65 -14.66 -13.88
C VAL A 109 -3.84 -15.33 -15.23
N THR A 110 -4.81 -14.87 -16.01
CA THR A 110 -5.08 -15.35 -17.37
C THR A 110 -5.03 -14.17 -18.34
N GLY A 111 -4.19 -14.27 -19.36
CA GLY A 111 -4.10 -13.26 -20.43
C GLY A 111 -4.75 -13.73 -21.74
N PRO A 112 -4.45 -13.04 -22.84
CA PRO A 112 -4.90 -13.40 -24.19
C PRO A 112 -4.54 -14.85 -24.56
N ALA A 113 -5.30 -15.41 -25.50
CA ALA A 113 -5.14 -16.79 -25.99
C ALA A 113 -5.12 -17.86 -24.89
N ALA A 114 -5.80 -17.61 -23.76
CA ALA A 114 -5.81 -18.46 -22.58
C ALA A 114 -4.41 -18.75 -21.99
N SER A 115 -3.45 -17.85 -22.18
CA SER A 115 -2.16 -17.91 -21.49
C SER A 115 -2.34 -17.65 -19.98
N THR A 116 -1.57 -18.31 -19.12
CA THR A 116 -1.73 -18.25 -17.67
C THR A 116 -0.42 -18.09 -16.91
N ALA A 117 -0.52 -17.51 -15.71
CA ALA A 117 0.53 -17.51 -14.69
C ALA A 117 -0.08 -17.70 -13.29
N LEU A 118 0.76 -18.16 -12.37
CA LEU A 118 0.43 -18.21 -10.94
C LEU A 118 1.28 -17.18 -10.21
N VAL A 119 0.62 -16.37 -9.40
CA VAL A 119 1.26 -15.43 -8.48
C VAL A 119 1.13 -15.98 -7.08
N ASP A 120 2.26 -16.11 -6.39
CA ASP A 120 2.33 -16.40 -4.96
C ASP A 120 3.31 -15.40 -4.34
N ALA A 121 2.77 -14.41 -3.63
CA ALA A 121 3.53 -13.26 -3.16
C ALA A 121 3.06 -12.81 -1.79
N HIS A 122 3.98 -12.29 -0.98
CA HIS A 122 3.66 -11.75 0.33
C HIS A 122 3.46 -10.24 0.21
N GLY A 123 2.23 -9.78 0.36
CA GLY A 123 1.90 -8.37 0.40
C GLY A 123 2.29 -7.74 1.75
N GLU A 124 2.72 -6.49 1.71
CA GLU A 124 3.00 -5.70 2.90
C GLU A 124 1.99 -4.56 3.00
N PRO A 125 1.49 -4.23 4.20
CA PRO A 125 0.52 -3.17 4.34
C PRO A 125 1.19 -1.82 4.04
N ARG A 126 0.56 -1.03 3.18
CA ARG A 126 1.00 0.34 2.91
C ARG A 126 0.35 1.28 3.91
N LEU A 127 1.13 1.72 4.89
CA LEU A 127 0.66 2.49 6.03
C LEU A 127 1.05 3.97 5.91
N ASP A 128 0.12 4.84 6.31
CA ASP A 128 0.32 6.26 6.52
C ASP A 128 -0.16 6.61 7.95
N PRO A 129 0.76 6.76 8.92
CA PRO A 129 0.45 7.37 10.19
C PRO A 129 0.27 8.86 10.00
N GLY A 130 -0.91 9.35 10.39
CA GLY A 130 -1.12 10.78 10.57
C GLY A 130 -0.20 11.28 11.69
N GLY A 131 0.91 11.93 11.31
CA GLY A 131 1.79 12.65 12.23
C GLY A 131 3.09 11.92 12.61
N CYS A 132 4.19 12.45 12.04
CA CYS A 132 5.61 12.27 12.37
C CYS A 132 6.26 10.91 12.00
N SER A 133 6.95 10.93 10.85
CA SER A 133 7.81 9.94 10.16
C SER A 133 7.38 8.47 10.12
N PRO A 134 6.64 8.07 9.08
CA PRO A 134 6.46 6.67 8.70
C PRO A 134 7.58 6.10 7.84
N ALA A 135 7.92 4.83 8.09
CA ALA A 135 8.34 3.95 7.01
C ALA A 135 7.09 3.54 6.19
N VAL A 136 6.89 4.18 5.03
CA VAL A 136 5.89 3.74 4.06
C VAL A 136 6.42 2.45 3.42
N GLY A 137 5.81 1.31 3.73
CA GLY A 137 6.10 0.05 3.04
C GLY A 137 5.83 0.18 1.54
N ARG A 138 6.76 -0.25 0.68
CA ARG A 138 6.49 -0.38 -0.76
C ARG A 138 5.72 -1.67 -0.98
N ALA A 139 4.65 -1.60 -1.76
CA ALA A 139 3.96 -2.81 -2.18
C ALA A 139 4.91 -3.62 -3.10
N PRO A 140 5.02 -4.95 -2.94
CA PRO A 140 5.72 -5.80 -3.89
C PRO A 140 5.13 -5.66 -5.29
N GLU A 141 6.00 -5.46 -6.26
CA GLU A 141 5.69 -5.40 -7.69
C GLU A 141 5.95 -6.78 -8.31
N VAL A 142 4.97 -7.30 -9.03
CA VAL A 142 5.05 -8.60 -9.69
C VAL A 142 5.02 -8.39 -11.21
N VAL A 143 6.08 -8.85 -11.88
CA VAL A 143 6.17 -8.92 -13.34
C VAL A 143 5.82 -10.34 -13.78
N LEU A 144 4.84 -10.46 -14.68
CA LEU A 144 4.26 -11.74 -15.08
C LEU A 144 4.80 -12.20 -16.44
N ARG A 145 5.13 -13.48 -16.52
CA ARG A 145 5.34 -14.19 -17.80
C ARG A 145 4.25 -15.23 -17.95
N LEU A 146 3.39 -15.07 -18.94
CA LEU A 146 2.28 -15.96 -19.19
C LEU A 146 2.73 -17.10 -20.11
N ALA A 147 2.48 -18.34 -19.68
CA ALA A 147 2.69 -19.52 -20.51
C ALA A 147 1.36 -19.94 -21.16
N PRO A 148 1.35 -20.66 -22.29
CA PRO A 148 0.13 -21.28 -22.80
C PRO A 148 -0.51 -22.13 -21.69
N ALA A 149 -1.85 -22.13 -21.58
CA ALA A 149 -2.50 -23.08 -20.69
C ALA A 149 -2.13 -24.50 -21.12
N ASP A 150 -1.85 -25.37 -20.14
CA ASP A 150 -1.61 -26.80 -20.39
C ASP A 150 -2.77 -27.35 -21.25
N GLY A 151 -2.47 -27.69 -22.52
CA GLY A 151 -3.46 -28.18 -23.50
C GLY A 151 -3.97 -27.17 -24.53
N ALA A 152 -3.35 -26.00 -24.69
CA ALA A 152 -3.54 -25.18 -25.89
C ALA A 152 -2.96 -25.92 -27.12
N PRO A 153 -3.71 -26.02 -28.25
CA PRO A 153 -3.25 -26.71 -29.45
C PRO A 153 -2.03 -26.07 -30.10
#